data_AF-A0A0B6F2G3-F1
#
_entry.id   AF-A0A0B6F2G3-F1
#
_cell.length_a   1.000
_cell.length_b   1.000
_cell.length_c   1.000
_cell.angle_alpha   90.00
_cell.angle_beta   90.00
_cell.angle_gamma   90.00
#
_symmetry.space_group_name_H-M   'P 1'
#
loop_
_entity.id
_entity.type
_entity.pdbx_description
1 polymer ?
#
loop_
_entity_poly.entity_id
_entity_poly.type
_entity_poly.pdbx_seq_one_letter_code
_entity_poly.pdbx_strand_id
1 'polypeptide(L)'
;MDLTTVAFAFSLVLFSGLSTSIGGALAVGKKEPGPGFMAAALGLSAGVMLYVSFMEILPEGISKLGKAFGTEKSATWAGIIAFFAGIALIAIIDRAVPAEINPHEPATTEEEARRKRLMKTGVFTAFALALHNFPEGFATFLSGLEAPEIAIPIAVAIAIHNIPEGIAVAVPLRAATGSRTKAFWWATVSGLAEPVGALIGFAILMPFIGPVTMGISFAAIAGIMVFISLDELLPTAEETGKHHFAIYGVIAGMAIMAVSLMLFM
;
A
#
# COMPACT_ATOMS: atom_id res chain seq x y z
N MET A 1 -31.12 -2.96 -6.99
CA MET A 1 -30.27 -1.76 -6.79
C MET A 1 -30.51 -0.84 -7.96
N ASP A 2 -30.71 0.46 -7.70
CA ASP A 2 -30.79 1.47 -8.76
C ASP A 2 -29.39 1.74 -9.34
N LEU A 3 -29.32 2.00 -10.64
CA LEU A 3 -28.07 2.33 -11.35
C LEU A 3 -27.42 3.58 -10.76
N THR A 4 -28.22 4.54 -10.29
CA THR A 4 -27.74 5.76 -9.64
C THR A 4 -26.93 5.46 -8.39
N THR A 5 -27.40 4.54 -7.54
CA THR A 5 -26.70 4.14 -6.31
C THR A 5 -25.38 3.44 -6.61
N VAL A 6 -25.39 2.53 -7.60
CA VAL A 6 -24.18 1.82 -8.05
C VAL A 6 -23.15 2.78 -8.64
N ALA A 7 -23.59 3.71 -9.50
CA ALA A 7 -22.71 4.71 -10.10
C ALA A 7 -22.14 5.67 -9.04
N PHE A 8 -22.94 6.07 -8.06
CA PHE A 8 -22.50 6.88 -6.94
C PHE A 8 -21.42 6.16 -6.12
N ALA A 9 -21.69 4.93 -5.67
CA ALA A 9 -20.72 4.13 -4.92
C ALA A 9 -19.41 3.93 -5.71
N PHE A 10 -19.51 3.63 -7.02
CA PHE A 10 -18.33 3.48 -7.87
C PHE A 10 -17.56 4.80 -8.03
N SER A 11 -18.25 5.94 -8.11
CA SER A 11 -17.60 7.25 -8.22
C SER A 11 -16.78 7.61 -6.98
N LEU A 12 -17.24 7.21 -5.79
CA LEU A 12 -16.50 7.39 -4.54
C LEU A 12 -15.21 6.56 -4.54
N VAL A 13 -15.29 5.30 -4.96
CA VAL A 13 -14.13 4.39 -5.03
C VAL A 13 -13.14 4.83 -6.12
N LEU A 14 -13.64 5.32 -7.25
CA LEU A 14 -12.79 5.87 -8.29
C LEU A 14 -12.09 7.15 -7.80
N PHE A 15 -12.79 8.01 -7.07
CA PHE A 15 -12.22 9.21 -6.47
C PHE A 15 -11.11 8.87 -5.48
N SER A 16 -11.35 7.92 -4.56
CA SER A 16 -10.35 7.49 -3.59
C SER A 16 -9.14 6.83 -4.27
N GLY A 17 -9.35 5.88 -5.19
CA GLY A 17 -8.24 5.22 -5.88
C GLY A 17 -7.41 6.15 -6.78
N LEU A 18 -8.02 7.20 -7.34
CA LEU A 18 -7.28 8.20 -8.12
C LEU A 18 -6.39 9.11 -7.26
N SER A 19 -6.63 9.24 -5.95
CA SER A 19 -5.78 10.08 -5.10
C SER A 19 -4.38 9.48 -4.90
N THR A 20 -4.20 8.16 -5.08
CA THR A 20 -2.87 7.52 -5.19
C THR A 20 -2.07 8.12 -6.35
N SER A 21 -2.75 8.49 -7.45
CA SER A 21 -2.10 9.19 -8.57
C SER A 21 -1.64 10.60 -8.19
N ILE A 22 -2.37 11.29 -7.30
CA ILE A 22 -1.97 12.60 -6.76
C ILE A 22 -0.67 12.45 -5.96
N GLY A 23 -0.59 11.44 -5.10
CA GLY A 23 0.64 11.06 -4.40
C GLY A 23 1.81 10.83 -5.35
N GLY A 24 1.58 10.02 -6.40
CA GLY A 24 2.58 9.75 -7.42
C GLY A 24 3.04 11.02 -8.16
N ALA A 25 2.11 11.92 -8.49
CA ALA A 25 2.41 13.21 -9.12
C ALA A 25 3.25 14.12 -8.22
N LEU A 26 2.92 14.19 -6.92
CA LEU A 26 3.68 14.95 -5.92
C LEU A 26 5.11 14.42 -5.79
N ALA A 27 5.27 13.09 -5.69
CA ALA A 27 6.58 12.44 -5.58
C ALA A 27 7.50 12.73 -6.78
N VAL A 28 6.94 12.76 -8.00
CA VAL A 28 7.71 13.04 -9.21
C VAL A 28 7.77 14.51 -9.58
N GLY A 29 7.22 15.42 -8.76
CA GLY A 29 7.16 16.87 -9.02
C GLY A 29 8.53 17.51 -9.23
N LYS A 30 9.55 17.03 -8.50
CA LYS A 30 10.93 17.53 -8.56
C LYS A 30 11.71 16.89 -9.72
N LYS A 31 12.22 17.71 -10.64
CA LYS A 31 12.95 17.24 -11.84
C LYS A 31 14.20 16.41 -11.47
N GLU A 32 15.02 16.92 -10.56
CA GLU A 32 16.29 16.31 -10.14
C GLU A 32 16.37 16.26 -8.60
N PRO A 33 15.84 15.20 -7.98
CA PRO A 33 15.93 15.04 -6.54
C PRO A 33 17.34 14.63 -6.13
N GLY A 34 17.94 15.39 -5.19
CA GLY A 34 19.23 15.03 -4.61
C GLY A 34 19.15 13.82 -3.65
N PRO A 35 20.29 13.21 -3.30
CA PRO A 35 20.36 12.00 -2.45
C PRO A 35 19.62 12.12 -1.10
N GLY A 36 19.76 13.26 -0.42
CA GLY A 36 19.08 13.49 0.87
C GLY A 36 17.55 13.58 0.75
N PHE A 37 17.04 14.15 -0.34
CA PHE A 37 15.59 14.16 -0.61
C PHE A 37 15.09 12.73 -0.90
N MET A 38 15.84 11.97 -1.70
CA MET A 38 15.47 10.58 -2.01
C MET A 38 15.48 9.69 -0.78
N ALA A 39 16.49 9.84 0.10
CA ALA A 39 16.54 9.14 1.38
C ALA A 39 15.35 9.50 2.27
N ALA A 40 15.02 10.79 2.39
CA ALA A 40 13.84 11.22 3.16
C ALA A 40 12.53 10.72 2.56
N ALA A 41 12.40 10.70 1.23
CA ALA A 41 11.19 10.24 0.56
C ALA A 41 11.00 8.72 0.65
N LEU A 42 12.08 7.92 0.54
CA LEU A 42 12.05 6.48 0.78
C LEU A 42 11.79 6.15 2.26
N GLY A 43 12.40 6.92 3.18
CA GLY A 43 12.09 6.81 4.60
C GLY A 43 10.63 7.12 4.90
N LEU A 44 10.08 8.19 4.30
CA LEU A 44 8.65 8.53 4.40
C LEU A 44 7.77 7.39 3.93
N SER A 45 8.09 6.77 2.80
CA SER A 45 7.41 5.57 2.30
C SER A 45 7.41 4.44 3.32
N ALA A 46 8.57 4.12 3.93
CA ALA A 46 8.67 3.07 4.93
C ALA A 46 7.84 3.41 6.19
N GLY A 47 7.90 4.66 6.64
CA GLY A 47 7.13 5.13 7.80
C GLY A 47 5.62 5.06 7.59
N VAL A 48 5.15 5.45 6.39
CA VAL A 48 3.74 5.33 5.98
C VAL A 48 3.28 3.87 6.06
N MET A 49 4.00 2.97 5.39
CA MET A 49 3.63 1.56 5.31
C MET A 49 3.68 0.87 6.67
N LEU A 50 4.67 1.17 7.51
CA LEU A 50 4.75 0.63 8.88
C LEU A 50 3.58 1.09 9.74
N TYR A 51 3.27 2.39 9.72
CA TYR A 51 2.21 2.95 10.56
C TYR A 51 0.85 2.37 10.19
N VAL A 52 0.50 2.40 8.91
CA VAL A 52 -0.76 1.85 8.38
C VAL A 52 -0.89 0.36 8.72
N SER A 53 0.18 -0.41 8.54
CA SER A 53 0.13 -1.85 8.81
C SER A 53 -0.25 -2.17 10.26
N PHE A 54 0.30 -1.44 11.23
CA PHE A 54 0.07 -1.71 12.65
C PHE A 54 -1.15 -0.99 13.23
N MET A 55 -1.46 0.21 12.74
CA MET A 55 -2.49 1.05 13.33
C MET A 55 -3.85 0.88 12.66
N GLU A 56 -3.90 0.31 11.46
CA GLU A 56 -5.12 0.16 10.69
C GLU A 56 -5.30 -1.27 10.14
N ILE A 57 -4.42 -1.72 9.24
CA ILE A 57 -4.67 -2.95 8.48
C ILE A 57 -4.74 -4.19 9.38
N LEU A 58 -3.78 -4.37 10.29
CA LEU A 58 -3.78 -5.49 11.21
C LEU A 58 -4.97 -5.43 12.20
N PRO A 59 -5.25 -4.30 12.88
CA PRO A 59 -6.45 -4.15 13.70
C PRO A 59 -7.75 -4.41 12.94
N GLU A 60 -7.88 -3.92 11.71
CA GLU A 60 -9.06 -4.16 10.88
C GLU A 60 -9.21 -5.64 10.53
N GLY A 61 -8.10 -6.31 10.18
CA GLY A 61 -8.07 -7.75 9.99
C GLY A 61 -8.58 -8.53 11.21
N ILE A 62 -8.09 -8.18 12.40
CA ILE A 62 -8.53 -8.78 13.68
C ILE A 62 -10.01 -8.46 13.94
N SER A 63 -10.47 -7.24 13.67
CA SER A 63 -11.87 -6.82 13.82
C SER A 63 -12.81 -7.65 12.92
N LYS A 64 -12.45 -7.86 11.65
CA LYS A 64 -13.21 -8.73 10.74
C LYS A 64 -13.22 -10.18 11.22
N LEU A 65 -12.10 -10.69 11.73
CA LEU A 65 -12.06 -12.03 12.34
C LEU A 65 -12.96 -12.09 13.57
N GLY A 66 -13.00 -11.05 14.41
CA GLY A 66 -13.89 -10.98 15.57
C GLY A 66 -15.38 -11.14 15.22
N LYS A 67 -15.81 -10.70 14.03
CA LYS A 67 -17.18 -10.90 13.55
C LYS A 67 -17.49 -12.36 13.20
N ALA A 68 -16.48 -13.18 12.93
CA ALA A 68 -16.64 -14.59 12.56
C ALA A 68 -16.27 -15.56 13.69
N PHE A 69 -15.30 -15.19 14.52
CA PHE A 69 -14.80 -15.99 15.62
C PHE A 69 -15.53 -15.61 16.92
N GLY A 70 -16.08 -16.59 17.64
CA GLY A 70 -16.91 -16.36 18.83
C GLY A 70 -16.19 -15.76 20.05
N THR A 71 -14.87 -15.53 19.99
CA THR A 71 -14.11 -14.84 21.05
C THR A 71 -13.04 -13.90 20.46
N GLU A 72 -12.84 -12.76 21.11
CA GLU A 72 -11.77 -11.80 20.77
C GLU A 72 -10.39 -12.46 20.77
N LYS A 73 -10.12 -13.31 21.77
CA LYS A 73 -8.86 -14.05 21.88
C LYS A 73 -8.57 -14.90 20.63
N SER A 74 -9.56 -15.64 20.13
CA SER A 74 -9.38 -16.46 18.92
C SER A 74 -9.14 -15.61 17.67
N ALA A 75 -9.83 -14.47 17.54
CA ALA A 75 -9.65 -13.54 16.43
C ALA A 75 -8.24 -12.94 16.42
N THR A 76 -7.75 -12.49 17.58
CA THR A 76 -6.40 -11.93 17.74
C THR A 76 -5.33 -12.95 17.41
N TRP A 77 -5.45 -14.20 17.90
CA TRP A 77 -4.50 -15.26 17.55
C TRP A 77 -4.50 -15.57 16.06
N ALA A 78 -5.68 -15.69 15.44
CA ALA A 78 -5.79 -15.92 14.00
C ALA A 78 -5.18 -14.76 13.18
N GLY A 79 -5.42 -13.51 13.58
CA GLY A 79 -4.85 -12.33 12.95
C GLY A 79 -3.32 -12.28 13.06
N ILE A 80 -2.76 -12.54 14.25
CA ILE A 80 -1.30 -12.57 14.44
C ILE A 80 -0.66 -13.69 13.61
N ILE A 81 -1.28 -14.88 13.57
CA ILE A 81 -0.79 -15.99 12.74
C ILE A 81 -0.82 -15.60 11.26
N ALA A 82 -1.91 -15.00 10.78
CA ALA A 82 -2.03 -14.54 9.40
C ALA A 82 -0.98 -13.46 9.07
N PHE A 83 -0.72 -12.53 9.99
CA PHE A 83 0.32 -11.51 9.86
C PHE A 83 1.71 -12.11 9.66
N PHE A 84 2.14 -13.02 10.55
CA PHE A 84 3.44 -13.68 10.39
C PHE A 84 3.48 -14.64 9.20
N ALA A 85 2.35 -15.25 8.82
CA ALA A 85 2.25 -16.01 7.59
C ALA A 85 2.44 -15.13 6.35
N GLY A 86 1.92 -13.90 6.37
CA GLY A 86 2.16 -12.88 5.34
C GLY A 86 3.65 -12.52 5.23
N ILE A 87 4.32 -12.25 6.37
CA ILE A 87 5.77 -12.05 6.42
C ILE A 87 6.52 -13.24 5.82
N ALA A 88 6.20 -14.45 6.26
CA ALA A 88 6.86 -15.67 5.78
C ALA A 88 6.64 -15.87 4.28
N LEU A 89 5.43 -15.63 3.78
CA LEU A 89 5.10 -15.73 2.37
C LEU A 89 5.93 -14.76 1.54
N ILE A 90 5.96 -13.47 1.88
CA ILE A 90 6.75 -12.51 1.10
C ILE A 90 8.24 -12.77 1.23
N ALA A 91 8.75 -13.20 2.39
CA ALA A 91 10.15 -13.58 2.54
C ALA A 91 10.53 -14.79 1.68
N ILE A 92 9.63 -15.77 1.54
CA ILE A 92 9.80 -16.90 0.63
C ILE A 92 9.79 -16.44 -0.83
N ILE A 93 8.83 -15.60 -1.22
CA ILE A 93 8.75 -15.02 -2.57
C ILE A 93 10.02 -14.24 -2.87
N ASP A 94 10.46 -13.40 -1.93
CA ASP A 94 11.65 -12.57 -2.06
C ASP A 94 12.91 -13.40 -2.32
N ARG A 95 13.08 -14.46 -1.53
CA ARG A 95 14.20 -15.39 -1.67
C ARG A 95 14.10 -16.27 -2.93
N ALA A 96 12.87 -16.58 -3.37
CA ALA A 96 12.62 -17.39 -4.56
C ALA A 96 12.76 -16.60 -5.85
N VAL A 97 12.57 -15.27 -5.80
CA VAL A 97 12.84 -14.35 -6.89
C VAL A 97 14.36 -14.31 -7.08
N PRO A 98 14.90 -14.89 -8.17
CA PRO A 98 16.33 -14.87 -8.41
C PRO A 98 16.77 -13.40 -8.50
N ALA A 99 18.00 -13.08 -8.07
CA ALA A 99 18.60 -11.75 -8.21
C ALA A 99 18.70 -11.25 -9.68
N GLU A 100 18.19 -12.03 -10.62
CA GLU A 100 18.28 -11.90 -12.06
C GLU A 100 16.88 -11.90 -12.71
N ILE A 101 15.94 -11.06 -12.26
CA ILE A 101 14.78 -10.70 -13.09
C ILE A 101 15.14 -9.49 -13.98
N ASN A 102 16.29 -9.58 -14.68
CA ASN A 102 16.35 -9.63 -16.15
C ASN A 102 17.71 -10.26 -16.58
N PRO A 103 17.75 -11.37 -17.36
CA PRO A 103 18.87 -12.33 -17.45
C PRO A 103 19.96 -12.04 -18.51
N HIS A 104 20.14 -10.79 -18.95
CA HIS A 104 21.21 -10.44 -19.89
C HIS A 104 22.02 -9.25 -19.38
N GLU A 105 22.67 -9.44 -18.23
CA GLU A 105 24.04 -9.00 -17.92
C GLU A 105 24.24 -9.08 -16.40
N PRO A 106 25.33 -9.72 -15.91
CA PRO A 106 25.75 -9.54 -14.52
C PRO A 106 25.94 -8.04 -14.30
N ALA A 107 25.38 -7.49 -13.21
CA ALA A 107 25.52 -6.07 -12.92
C ALA A 107 27.01 -5.74 -12.90
N THR A 108 27.45 -4.92 -13.85
CA THR A 108 28.86 -4.61 -14.09
C THR A 108 29.37 -3.58 -13.08
N THR A 109 28.45 -2.89 -12.39
CA THR A 109 28.72 -1.79 -11.46
C THR A 109 27.77 -1.78 -10.26
N GLU A 110 28.19 -1.14 -9.16
CA GLU A 110 27.34 -0.91 -7.97
C GLU A 110 26.08 -0.10 -8.30
N GLU A 111 26.15 0.80 -9.29
CA GLU A 111 25.02 1.63 -9.72
C GLU A 111 23.90 0.80 -10.38
N GLU A 112 24.26 -0.20 -11.19
CA GLU A 112 23.28 -1.12 -11.79
C GLU A 112 22.60 -2.01 -10.75
N ALA A 113 23.35 -2.49 -9.75
CA ALA A 113 22.80 -3.27 -8.65
C ALA A 113 21.79 -2.45 -7.84
N ARG A 114 22.13 -1.19 -7.53
CA ARG A 114 21.24 -0.24 -6.86
C ARG A 114 19.97 0.03 -7.66
N ARG A 115 20.09 0.21 -8.99
CA ARG A 115 18.94 0.42 -9.88
C ARG A 115 17.99 -0.78 -9.86
N LYS A 116 18.52 -2.00 -9.91
CA LYS A 116 17.73 -3.25 -9.84
C LYS A 116 17.00 -3.38 -8.50
N ARG A 117 17.65 -3.08 -7.36
CA ARG A 117 17.00 -3.04 -6.04
C ARG A 117 15.85 -2.05 -6.00
N LEU A 118 16.08 -0.79 -6.37
CA LEU A 118 15.03 0.25 -6.41
C LEU A 118 13.83 -0.14 -7.30
N MET A 119 14.09 -0.82 -8.43
CA MET A 119 13.02 -1.33 -9.28
C MET A 119 12.21 -2.42 -8.57
N LYS A 120 12.89 -3.40 -7.96
CA LYS A 120 12.26 -4.48 -7.18
C LYS A 120 11.42 -3.91 -6.05
N THR A 121 12.02 -3.05 -5.21
CA THR A 121 11.33 -2.34 -4.13
C THR A 121 10.08 -1.64 -4.64
N GLY A 122 10.20 -0.85 -5.72
CA GLY A 122 9.08 -0.10 -6.27
C GLY A 122 7.94 -0.96 -6.83
N VAL A 123 8.26 -2.04 -7.55
CA VAL A 123 7.27 -2.99 -8.08
C VAL A 123 6.59 -3.75 -6.95
N PHE A 124 7.34 -4.19 -5.94
CA PHE A 124 6.79 -4.92 -4.80
C PHE A 124 5.91 -4.02 -3.93
N THR A 125 6.31 -2.77 -3.69
CA THR A 125 5.47 -1.76 -3.03
C THR A 125 4.18 -1.53 -3.82
N ALA A 126 4.24 -1.35 -5.15
CA ALA A 126 3.06 -1.18 -5.98
C ALA A 126 2.11 -2.39 -5.91
N PHE A 127 2.66 -3.60 -5.91
CA PHE A 127 1.90 -4.84 -5.82
C PHE A 127 1.26 -5.03 -4.44
N ALA A 128 2.00 -4.83 -3.36
CA ALA A 128 1.49 -4.95 -2.01
C ALA A 128 0.36 -3.94 -1.74
N LEU A 129 0.52 -2.70 -2.22
CA LEU A 129 -0.54 -1.69 -2.14
C LEU A 129 -1.74 -2.07 -3.00
N ALA A 130 -1.56 -2.55 -4.24
CA ALA A 130 -2.68 -3.04 -5.02
C ALA A 130 -3.47 -4.16 -4.31
N LEU A 131 -2.79 -5.05 -3.59
CA LEU A 131 -3.45 -6.08 -2.77
C LEU A 131 -4.21 -5.52 -1.57
N HIS A 132 -3.74 -4.43 -0.96
CA HIS A 132 -4.40 -3.73 0.15
C HIS A 132 -5.62 -2.92 -0.32
N ASN A 133 -5.44 -2.16 -1.40
CA ASN A 133 -6.42 -1.25 -1.97
C ASN A 133 -7.58 -2.02 -2.60
N PHE A 134 -7.39 -3.27 -3.03
CA PHE A 134 -8.47 -4.09 -3.57
C PHE A 134 -9.59 -4.38 -2.54
N PRO A 135 -9.32 -4.98 -1.36
CA PRO A 135 -10.33 -5.15 -0.32
C PRO A 135 -10.93 -3.83 0.19
N GLU A 136 -10.14 -2.77 0.22
CA GLU A 136 -10.60 -1.45 0.64
C GLU A 136 -11.61 -0.85 -0.35
N GLY A 137 -11.29 -0.89 -1.65
CA GLY A 137 -12.22 -0.45 -2.70
C GLY A 137 -13.52 -1.25 -2.69
N PHE A 138 -13.45 -2.55 -2.39
CA PHE A 138 -14.64 -3.38 -2.18
C PHE A 138 -15.47 -2.91 -0.97
N ALA A 139 -14.82 -2.67 0.18
CA ALA A 139 -15.50 -2.21 1.40
C ALA A 139 -16.15 -0.84 1.21
N THR A 140 -15.44 0.12 0.60
CA THR A 140 -15.94 1.48 0.31
C THR A 140 -17.11 1.44 -0.66
N PHE A 141 -17.06 0.55 -1.66
CA PHE A 141 -18.18 0.32 -2.56
C PHE A 141 -19.43 -0.16 -1.82
N LEU A 142 -19.30 -1.15 -0.94
CA LEU A 142 -20.42 -1.64 -0.14
C LEU A 142 -21.01 -0.55 0.76
N SER A 143 -20.17 0.25 1.44
CA SER A 143 -20.63 1.40 2.22
C SER A 143 -21.40 2.41 1.37
N GLY A 144 -20.94 2.66 0.14
CA GLY A 144 -21.62 3.53 -0.83
C GLY A 144 -22.97 3.02 -1.30
N LEU A 145 -23.19 1.70 -1.28
CA LEU A 145 -24.49 1.10 -1.58
C LEU A 145 -25.47 1.18 -0.39
N GLU A 146 -24.96 1.26 0.84
CA GLU A 146 -25.75 1.29 2.07
C GLU A 146 -26.23 2.70 2.44
N ALA A 147 -25.30 3.64 2.64
CA ALA A 147 -25.62 4.98 3.14
C ALA A 147 -24.58 6.04 2.67
N PRO A 148 -24.98 7.01 1.82
CA PRO A 148 -24.10 8.09 1.39
C PRO A 148 -23.48 8.90 2.54
N GLU A 149 -24.21 9.09 3.64
CA GLU A 149 -23.78 9.83 4.81
C GLU A 149 -22.57 9.18 5.51
N ILE A 150 -22.44 7.86 5.37
CA ILE A 150 -21.31 7.07 5.88
C ILE A 150 -20.21 6.96 4.82
N ALA A 151 -20.60 6.74 3.56
CA ALA A 151 -19.66 6.46 2.49
C ALA A 151 -18.83 7.68 2.06
N ILE A 152 -19.40 8.89 2.06
CA ILE A 152 -18.67 10.10 1.65
C ILE A 152 -17.50 10.39 2.61
N PRO A 153 -17.69 10.45 3.94
CA PRO A 153 -16.57 10.60 4.87
C PRO A 153 -15.51 9.52 4.69
N ILE A 154 -15.90 8.25 4.51
CA ILE A 154 -14.98 7.13 4.28
C ILE A 154 -14.18 7.32 2.99
N ALA A 155 -14.81 7.72 1.89
CA ALA A 155 -14.12 7.92 0.62
C ALA A 155 -13.14 9.10 0.66
N VAL A 156 -13.51 10.20 1.32
CA VAL A 156 -12.60 11.34 1.56
C VAL A 156 -11.44 10.93 2.43
N ALA A 157 -11.74 10.15 3.47
CA ALA A 157 -10.76 9.60 4.37
C ALA A 157 -9.70 8.81 3.60
N ILE A 158 -10.14 7.76 2.91
CA ILE A 158 -9.27 6.92 2.08
C ILE A 158 -8.51 7.76 1.03
N ALA A 159 -9.16 8.75 0.41
CA ALA A 159 -8.48 9.59 -0.56
C ALA A 159 -7.27 10.33 0.05
N ILE A 160 -7.34 10.78 1.31
CA ILE A 160 -6.22 11.42 2.00
C ILE A 160 -5.13 10.40 2.30
N HIS A 161 -5.49 9.20 2.75
CA HIS A 161 -4.60 8.08 3.05
C HIS A 161 -3.79 7.60 1.83
N ASN A 162 -4.43 7.55 0.68
CA ASN A 162 -3.86 7.08 -0.58
C ASN A 162 -2.78 8.01 -1.16
N ILE A 163 -2.77 9.29 -0.78
CA ILE A 163 -1.75 10.24 -1.26
C ILE A 163 -0.35 9.81 -0.77
N PRO A 164 -0.11 9.58 0.54
CA PRO A 164 1.11 8.97 1.04
C PRO A 164 1.49 7.64 0.36
N GLU A 165 0.54 6.75 0.07
CA GLU A 165 0.81 5.48 -0.63
C GLU A 165 1.28 5.70 -2.07
N GLY A 166 0.70 6.66 -2.77
CA GLY A 166 1.14 7.05 -4.11
C GLY A 166 2.59 7.53 -4.13
N ILE A 167 3.00 8.25 -3.08
CA ILE A 167 4.40 8.64 -2.89
C ILE A 167 5.28 7.41 -2.66
N ALA A 168 4.80 6.46 -1.84
CA ALA A 168 5.51 5.23 -1.52
C ALA A 168 5.86 4.39 -2.76
N VAL A 169 4.94 4.32 -3.74
CA VAL A 169 5.18 3.63 -5.03
C VAL A 169 6.11 4.44 -5.93
N ALA A 170 5.83 5.73 -6.10
CA ALA A 170 6.47 6.52 -7.15
C ALA A 170 7.94 6.85 -6.87
N VAL A 171 8.33 7.04 -5.60
CA VAL A 171 9.71 7.40 -5.23
C VAL A 171 10.75 6.36 -5.65
N PRO A 172 10.67 5.07 -5.24
CA PRO A 172 11.65 4.06 -5.65
C PRO A 172 11.65 3.83 -7.17
N LEU A 173 10.49 3.89 -7.83
CA LEU A 173 10.40 3.71 -9.29
C LEU A 173 10.97 4.89 -10.06
N ARG A 174 10.82 6.12 -9.54
CA ARG A 174 11.47 7.31 -10.10
C ARG A 174 12.98 7.21 -9.97
N ALA A 175 13.46 6.75 -8.81
CA ALA A 175 14.87 6.52 -8.55
C ALA A 175 15.47 5.46 -9.49
N ALA A 176 14.74 4.36 -9.70
CA ALA A 176 15.18 3.25 -10.55
C ALA A 176 15.15 3.58 -12.05
N THR A 177 14.09 4.25 -12.51
CA THR A 177 13.85 4.42 -13.96
C THR A 177 14.34 5.75 -14.51
N GLY A 178 14.56 6.74 -13.66
CA GLY A 178 14.79 8.12 -14.10
C GLY A 178 13.60 8.70 -14.88
N SER A 179 12.40 8.11 -14.83
CA SER A 179 11.21 8.55 -15.58
C SER A 179 10.05 8.95 -14.66
N ARG A 180 9.60 10.20 -14.79
CA ARG A 180 8.48 10.76 -14.00
C ARG A 180 7.18 10.08 -14.39
N THR A 181 6.99 9.90 -15.69
CA THR A 181 5.82 9.28 -16.29
C THR A 181 5.67 7.83 -15.86
N LYS A 182 6.77 7.04 -15.86
CA LYS A 182 6.72 5.65 -15.39
C LYS A 182 6.31 5.58 -13.92
N ALA A 183 6.99 6.35 -13.06
CA ALA A 183 6.69 6.38 -11.62
C ALA A 183 5.25 6.82 -11.32
N PHE A 184 4.74 7.85 -12.02
CA PHE A 184 3.35 8.26 -11.92
C PHE A 184 2.39 7.13 -12.30
N TRP A 185 2.58 6.50 -13.46
CA TRP A 185 1.67 5.45 -13.92
C TRP A 185 1.69 4.21 -13.03
N TRP A 186 2.83 3.87 -12.43
CA TRP A 186 2.86 2.78 -11.45
C TRP A 186 2.01 3.09 -10.21
N ALA A 187 2.06 4.31 -9.68
CA ALA A 187 1.20 4.74 -8.59
C ALA A 187 -0.28 4.79 -9.00
N THR A 188 -0.58 5.22 -10.23
CA THR A 188 -1.94 5.20 -10.77
C THR A 188 -2.47 3.78 -10.89
N VAL A 189 -1.68 2.86 -11.46
CA VAL A 189 -2.09 1.47 -11.65
C VAL A 189 -2.32 0.76 -10.32
N SER A 190 -1.50 1.04 -9.29
CA SER A 190 -1.76 0.49 -7.95
C SER A 190 -3.05 1.03 -7.34
N GLY A 191 -3.32 2.35 -7.47
CA GLY A 191 -4.57 2.95 -6.99
C GLY A 191 -5.82 2.47 -7.72
N LEU A 192 -5.71 2.10 -8.99
CA LEU A 192 -6.81 1.48 -9.75
C LEU A 192 -7.24 0.10 -9.20
N ALA A 193 -6.48 -0.49 -8.26
CA ALA A 193 -6.91 -1.70 -7.56
C ALA A 193 -8.21 -1.50 -6.77
N GLU A 194 -8.51 -0.29 -6.28
CA GLU A 194 -9.76 0.03 -5.59
C GLU A 194 -11.00 -0.13 -6.48
N PRO A 195 -11.14 0.59 -7.61
CA PRO A 195 -12.30 0.43 -8.49
C PRO A 195 -12.38 -0.98 -9.09
N VAL A 196 -11.24 -1.64 -9.30
CA VAL A 196 -11.21 -3.07 -9.68
C VAL A 196 -11.76 -3.96 -8.57
N GLY A 197 -11.38 -3.69 -7.32
CA GLY A 197 -11.89 -4.35 -6.11
C GLY A 197 -13.38 -4.15 -5.92
N ALA A 198 -13.90 -2.95 -6.16
CA ALA A 198 -15.33 -2.68 -6.17
C ALA A 198 -16.06 -3.55 -7.20
N LEU A 199 -15.62 -3.54 -8.46
CA LEU A 199 -16.30 -4.26 -9.54
C LEU A 199 -16.20 -5.78 -9.40
N ILE A 200 -14.99 -6.31 -9.22
CA ILE A 200 -14.75 -7.75 -9.14
C ILE A 200 -15.27 -8.29 -7.80
N GLY A 201 -15.01 -7.57 -6.71
CA GLY A 201 -15.50 -7.89 -5.37
C GLY A 201 -17.02 -8.03 -5.36
N PHE A 202 -17.72 -7.04 -5.90
CA PHE A 202 -19.18 -7.04 -5.93
C PHE A 202 -19.78 -8.05 -6.92
N ALA A 203 -19.28 -8.10 -8.16
CA ALA A 203 -19.90 -8.91 -9.21
C ALA A 203 -19.60 -10.41 -9.10
N ILE A 204 -18.43 -10.78 -8.57
CA ILE A 204 -17.92 -12.15 -8.65
C ILE A 204 -17.64 -12.71 -7.25
N LEU A 205 -17.00 -11.92 -6.38
CA LEU A 205 -16.42 -12.46 -5.15
C LEU A 205 -17.33 -12.30 -3.92
N MET A 206 -18.44 -11.56 -4.00
CA MET A 206 -19.38 -11.35 -2.90
C MET A 206 -19.79 -12.65 -2.17
N PRO A 207 -20.04 -13.79 -2.85
CA PRO A 207 -20.36 -15.06 -2.17
C PRO A 207 -19.19 -15.66 -1.37
N PHE A 208 -17.95 -15.25 -1.67
CA PHE A 208 -16.71 -15.84 -1.14
C PHE A 208 -15.94 -14.90 -0.20
N ILE A 209 -16.20 -13.59 -0.27
CA ILE A 209 -15.59 -12.57 0.59
C ILE A 209 -16.44 -12.42 1.85
N GLY A 210 -16.16 -13.27 2.84
CA GLY A 210 -16.70 -13.17 4.20
C GLY A 210 -15.73 -12.49 5.17
N PRO A 211 -16.16 -12.25 6.43
CA PRO A 211 -15.31 -11.63 7.45
C PRO A 211 -14.03 -12.42 7.73
N VAL A 212 -14.05 -13.75 7.64
CA VAL A 212 -12.84 -14.58 7.78
C VAL A 212 -11.85 -14.32 6.64
N THR A 213 -12.30 -14.37 5.39
CA THR A 213 -11.46 -14.17 4.21
C THR A 213 -10.84 -12.78 4.21
N MET A 214 -11.64 -11.74 4.47
CA MET A 214 -11.15 -10.36 4.63
C MET A 214 -10.16 -10.27 5.78
N GLY A 215 -10.52 -10.81 6.95
CA GLY A 215 -9.69 -10.72 8.14
C GLY A 215 -8.30 -11.34 7.99
N ILE A 216 -8.23 -12.54 7.41
CA ILE A 216 -6.94 -13.21 7.08
C ILE A 216 -6.17 -12.40 6.04
N SER A 217 -6.85 -11.92 4.99
CA SER A 217 -6.20 -11.18 3.89
C SER A 217 -5.57 -9.88 4.40
N PHE A 218 -6.32 -9.07 5.16
CA PHE A 218 -5.81 -7.82 5.76
C PHE A 218 -4.62 -8.10 6.67
N ALA A 219 -4.76 -9.05 7.60
CA ALA A 219 -3.67 -9.36 8.52
C ALA A 219 -2.40 -9.83 7.79
N ALA A 220 -2.53 -10.69 6.77
CA ALA A 220 -1.41 -11.13 5.95
C ALA A 220 -0.78 -9.98 5.15
N ILE A 221 -1.59 -9.11 4.53
CA ILE A 221 -1.12 -7.93 3.79
C ILE A 221 -0.34 -6.97 4.71
N ALA A 222 -0.81 -6.73 5.94
CA ALA A 222 -0.07 -5.95 6.93
C ALA A 222 1.32 -6.55 7.19
N GLY A 223 1.40 -7.89 7.32
CA GLY A 223 2.68 -8.59 7.46
C GLY A 223 3.61 -8.37 6.25
N ILE A 224 3.07 -8.49 5.04
CA ILE A 224 3.80 -8.25 3.79
C ILE A 224 4.35 -6.83 3.73
N MET A 225 3.53 -5.83 4.06
CA MET A 225 3.91 -4.41 4.03
C MET A 225 4.98 -4.09 5.09
N VAL A 226 4.90 -4.68 6.29
CA VAL A 226 5.95 -4.56 7.32
C VAL A 226 7.27 -5.12 6.82
N PHE A 227 7.27 -6.30 6.21
CA PHE A 227 8.48 -6.90 5.65
C PHE A 227 9.10 -6.01 4.56
N ILE A 228 8.31 -5.55 3.57
CA ILE A 228 8.81 -4.65 2.50
C ILE A 228 9.37 -3.35 3.10
N SER A 229 8.75 -2.82 4.15
CA SER A 229 9.23 -1.59 4.78
C SER A 229 10.60 -1.75 5.43
N LEU A 230 10.83 -2.90 6.08
CA LEU A 230 12.05 -3.17 6.85
C LEU A 230 13.19 -3.76 6.00
N ASP A 231 12.86 -4.62 5.04
CA ASP A 231 13.86 -5.34 4.23
C ASP A 231 14.25 -4.56 2.96
N GLU A 232 13.31 -3.78 2.40
CA GLU A 232 13.52 -3.10 1.13
C GLU A 232 13.59 -1.57 1.30
N LEU A 233 12.53 -0.93 1.81
CA LEU A 233 12.44 0.54 1.78
C LEU A 233 13.42 1.25 2.72
N LEU A 234 13.48 0.85 3.99
CA LEU A 234 14.37 1.48 4.97
C LEU A 234 15.85 1.30 4.62
N PRO A 235 16.35 0.08 4.31
CA PRO A 235 17.75 -0.10 3.88
C PRO A 235 18.07 0.70 2.62
N THR A 236 17.17 0.72 1.65
CA THR A 236 17.36 1.49 0.40
C THR A 236 17.39 3.01 0.67
N ALA A 237 16.62 3.50 1.64
CA ALA A 237 16.66 4.89 2.08
C ALA A 237 18.02 5.27 2.69
N GLU A 238 18.57 4.39 3.52
CA GLU A 238 19.87 4.56 4.16
C GLU A 238 21.02 4.51 3.15
N GLU A 239 21.00 3.57 2.20
CA GLU A 239 21.99 3.48 1.13
C GLU A 239 21.95 4.69 0.17
N THR A 240 20.78 5.30 0.01
CA THR A 240 20.57 6.39 -0.94
C THR A 240 21.06 7.75 -0.43
N GLY A 241 21.19 7.96 0.88
CA GLY A 241 21.58 9.26 1.43
C GLY A 241 22.15 9.16 2.84
N LYS A 242 22.04 10.24 3.62
CA LYS A 242 22.48 10.18 5.04
C LYS A 242 21.41 9.48 5.86
N HIS A 243 21.83 8.58 6.74
CA HIS A 243 20.96 7.85 7.67
C HIS A 243 19.91 8.74 8.38
N HIS A 244 20.30 9.92 8.87
CA HIS A 244 19.35 10.84 9.52
C HIS A 244 18.19 11.30 8.62
N PHE A 245 18.43 11.51 7.31
CA PHE A 245 17.33 11.89 6.40
C PHE A 245 16.34 10.75 6.22
N ALA A 246 16.81 9.50 6.15
CA ALA A 246 15.95 8.32 6.09
C ALA A 246 15.07 8.23 7.35
N ILE A 247 15.66 8.35 8.54
CA ILE A 247 14.93 8.29 9.81
C ILE A 247 13.93 9.46 9.97
N TYR A 248 14.32 10.69 9.61
CA TYR A 248 13.37 11.82 9.61
C TYR A 248 12.23 11.58 8.63
N GLY A 249 12.52 10.98 7.47
CA GLY A 249 11.51 10.49 6.54
C GLY A 249 10.54 9.55 7.22
N VAL A 250 11.04 8.47 7.85
CA VAL A 250 10.21 7.47 8.55
C VAL A 250 9.28 8.14 9.57
N ILE A 251 9.84 8.96 10.45
CA ILE A 251 9.05 9.64 11.50
C ILE A 251 8.00 10.57 10.86
N ALA A 252 8.37 11.32 9.82
CA ALA A 252 7.43 12.18 9.12
C ALA A 252 6.31 11.38 8.43
N GLY A 253 6.64 10.25 7.79
CA GLY A 253 5.66 9.35 7.18
C GLY A 253 4.69 8.78 8.20
N MET A 254 5.20 8.31 9.34
CA MET A 254 4.36 7.85 10.46
C MET A 254 3.46 8.97 10.98
N ALA A 255 3.98 10.20 11.13
CA ALA A 255 3.18 11.34 11.59
C ALA A 255 2.10 11.75 10.59
N ILE A 256 2.40 11.75 9.29
CA ILE A 256 1.43 12.03 8.23
C ILE A 256 0.31 10.99 8.27
N MET A 257 0.64 9.70 8.39
CA MET A 257 -0.37 8.64 8.49
C MET A 257 -1.15 8.70 9.80
N ALA A 258 -0.50 9.03 10.91
CA ALA A 258 -1.20 9.24 12.18
C ALA A 258 -2.25 10.33 12.05
N VAL A 259 -1.90 11.47 11.45
CA VAL A 259 -2.83 12.58 11.24
C VAL A 259 -3.93 12.19 10.25
N SER A 260 -3.62 11.50 9.14
CA SER A 260 -4.65 11.07 8.19
C SER A 260 -5.64 10.13 8.86
N LEU A 261 -5.18 9.11 9.60
CA LEU A 261 -6.04 8.16 10.30
C LEU A 261 -6.89 8.83 11.39
N MET A 262 -6.37 9.85 12.08
CA MET A 262 -7.15 10.60 13.08
C MET A 262 -8.27 11.44 12.46
N LEU A 263 -8.18 11.80 11.19
CA LEU A 263 -9.30 12.43 10.47
C LEU A 263 -10.45 11.43 10.21
N PHE A 264 -10.24 10.13 10.45
CA PHE A 264 -11.22 9.06 10.20
C PHE A 264 -11.96 8.63 11.48
N MET A 265 -11.55 9.14 12.65
CA MET A 265 -12.20 8.93 13.95
C MET A 265 -13.20 10.03 14.27
#